data_AF-X6CJZ6-F1
#
_entry.id   AF-X6CJZ6-F1
#
_cell.length_a   1.000
_cell.length_b   1.000
_cell.length_c   1.000
_cell.angle_alpha   90.00
_cell.angle_beta   90.00
_cell.angle_gamma   90.00
#
_symmetry.space_group_name_H-M   'P 1'
#
loop_
_entity.id
_entity.type
_entity.pdbx_description
1 polymer ?
#
loop_
_entity_poly.entity_id
_entity_poly.type
_entity_poly.pdbx_seq_one_letter_code
_entity_poly.pdbx_strand_id
1 'polypeptide(L)'
;MFDTGRPVLVVPVGAEATLSPRRVLVGWDSRVEASRSVREALDLLAGAEEVRVALVDPEATCTGNGAEPGADIAAYLTRHGARVSVDRLASRGKPVATVLAQQAIDTSADLIVMGAYGSRRLRERLAGGVTRWIVGKPPLPLFLAR
;
A
#
# COMPACT_ATOMS: atom_id res chain seq x y z
N MET A 1 2.67 9.27 16.90
CA MET A 1 3.41 9.20 15.63
C MET A 1 2.50 9.42 14.41
N PHE A 2 1.37 8.72 14.29
CA PHE A 2 0.45 8.85 13.14
C PHE A 2 -0.57 10.00 13.18
N ASP A 3 -0.49 10.91 14.15
CA ASP A 3 -1.50 11.97 14.41
C ASP A 3 -1.05 13.35 13.90
N THR A 4 0.06 13.39 13.15
CA THR A 4 0.65 14.63 12.63
C THR A 4 0.07 15.09 11.29
N GLY A 5 -0.81 14.28 10.68
CA GLY A 5 -1.36 14.55 9.34
C GLY A 5 -0.32 14.51 8.21
N ARG A 6 0.90 14.03 8.49
CA ARG A 6 2.00 13.94 7.51
C ARG A 6 2.32 12.47 7.19
N PRO A 7 2.81 12.18 5.98
CA PRO A 7 3.29 10.85 5.66
C PRO A 7 4.46 10.44 6.55
N VAL A 8 4.54 9.15 6.86
CA VAL A 8 5.59 8.52 7.67
C VAL A 8 6.23 7.41 6.85
N LEU A 9 7.55 7.45 6.73
CA LEU A 9 8.35 6.35 6.20
C LEU A 9 8.92 5.53 7.37
N VAL A 10 8.48 4.28 7.49
CA VAL A 10 9.02 3.31 8.45
C VAL A 10 10.05 2.45 7.73
N VAL A 11 11.28 2.46 8.23
CA VAL A 11 12.41 1.76 7.62
C VAL A 11 12.82 0.59 8.53
N PRO A 12 12.85 -0.66 8.03
CA PRO A 12 13.36 -1.79 8.79
C PRO A 12 14.83 -1.60 9.18
N VAL A 13 15.22 -2.14 10.33
CA VAL A 13 16.64 -2.20 10.72
C VAL A 13 17.41 -3.03 9.69
N GLY A 14 18.45 -2.43 9.10
CA GLY A 14 19.28 -3.07 8.07
C GLY A 14 18.78 -2.92 6.64
N ALA A 15 17.66 -2.23 6.42
CA ALA A 15 17.21 -1.85 5.09
C ALA A 15 17.75 -0.46 4.71
N GLU A 16 18.18 -0.29 3.47
CA GLU A 16 18.46 1.04 2.92
C GLU A 16 17.15 1.68 2.48
N ALA A 17 16.80 2.81 3.10
CA ALA A 17 15.67 3.61 2.67
C ALA A 17 16.08 4.48 1.49
N THR A 18 15.29 4.43 0.41
CA THR A 18 15.44 5.32 -0.73
C THR A 18 14.18 6.15 -0.93
N LEU A 19 14.36 7.41 -1.32
CA LEU A 19 13.28 8.27 -1.84
C LEU A 19 13.17 8.15 -3.37
N SER A 20 13.81 7.14 -3.95
CA SER A 20 13.74 6.80 -5.37
C SER A 20 13.57 5.28 -5.52
N PRO A 21 12.46 4.69 -5.01
CA PRO A 21 12.19 3.27 -5.17
C PRO A 21 11.97 2.95 -6.64
N ARG A 22 12.53 1.84 -7.13
CA ARG A 22 12.34 1.39 -8.52
C ARG A 22 11.04 0.61 -8.65
N ARG A 23 10.72 -0.22 -7.65
CA ARG A 23 9.52 -1.05 -7.62
C ARG A 23 8.68 -0.72 -6.39
N VAL A 24 7.46 -0.27 -6.60
CA VAL A 24 6.55 0.13 -5.51
C VAL A 24 5.31 -0.74 -5.50
N LEU A 25 4.98 -1.31 -4.33
CA LEU A 25 3.70 -1.97 -4.10
C LEU A 25 2.74 -0.99 -3.41
N VAL A 26 1.59 -0.73 -4.02
CA VAL A 26 0.51 0.08 -3.44
C VAL A 26 -0.58 -0.84 -2.94
N GLY A 27 -0.81 -0.87 -1.62
CA GLY A 27 -1.97 -1.55 -1.04
C GLY A 27 -3.22 -0.69 -1.20
N TRP A 28 -4.23 -1.21 -1.92
CA TRP A 28 -5.43 -0.45 -2.29
C TRP A 28 -6.72 -1.13 -1.82
N ASP A 29 -7.57 -0.35 -1.13
CA ASP A 29 -8.88 -0.79 -0.64
C ASP A 29 -10.04 0.15 -1.05
N SER A 30 -9.79 1.05 -2.01
CA SER A 30 -10.73 2.07 -2.50
C SER A 30 -11.28 3.03 -1.43
N ARG A 31 -10.60 3.14 -0.27
CA ARG A 31 -10.96 4.10 0.78
C ARG A 31 -10.18 5.40 0.67
N VAL A 32 -10.64 6.39 1.43
CA VAL A 32 -10.06 7.74 1.48
C VAL A 32 -8.60 7.71 1.94
N GLU A 33 -8.27 6.87 2.92
CA GLU A 33 -6.91 6.76 3.44
C GLU A 33 -5.92 6.20 2.41
N ALA A 34 -6.34 5.19 1.63
CA ALA A 34 -5.54 4.68 0.52
C ALA A 34 -5.36 5.75 -0.57
N SER A 35 -6.44 6.45 -0.92
CA SER A 35 -6.41 7.55 -1.90
C SER A 35 -5.45 8.67 -1.50
N ARG A 36 -5.44 9.05 -0.22
CA ARG A 36 -4.52 10.07 0.32
C ARG A 36 -3.08 9.61 0.33
N SER A 37 -2.82 8.37 0.75
CA SER A 37 -1.46 7.82 0.74
C SER A 37 -0.87 7.75 -0.67
N VAL A 38 -1.68 7.33 -1.64
CA VAL A 38 -1.30 7.40 -3.06
C VAL A 38 -0.99 8.83 -3.47
N ARG A 39 -1.86 9.80 -3.12
CA ARG A 39 -1.67 11.20 -3.47
C ARG A 39 -0.37 11.78 -2.90
N GLU A 40 -0.07 11.50 -1.63
CA GLU A 40 1.15 11.96 -0.95
C GLU A 40 2.40 11.27 -1.50
N ALA A 41 2.27 10.08 -2.07
CA ALA A 41 3.36 9.32 -2.68
C ALA A 41 3.53 9.57 -4.19
N LEU A 42 2.76 10.47 -4.82
CA LEU A 42 2.72 10.61 -6.28
C LEU A 42 4.09 10.78 -6.93
N ASP A 43 4.96 11.62 -6.36
CA ASP A 43 6.28 11.87 -6.92
C ASP A 43 7.16 10.60 -6.88
N LEU A 44 7.06 9.80 -5.80
CA LEU A 44 7.74 8.51 -5.68
C LEU A 44 7.18 7.49 -6.69
N LEU A 45 5.86 7.48 -6.87
CA LEU A 45 5.17 6.55 -7.78
C LEU A 45 5.43 6.88 -9.24
N ALA A 46 5.49 8.17 -9.60
CA ALA A 46 5.79 8.62 -10.95
C ALA A 46 7.25 8.38 -11.35
N GLY A 47 8.18 8.44 -10.37
CA GLY A 47 9.60 8.15 -10.58
C GLY A 47 9.94 6.65 -10.60
N ALA A 48 9.02 5.77 -10.19
CA ALA A 48 9.27 4.34 -10.13
C ALA A 48 9.28 3.68 -11.52
N GLU A 49 10.12 2.67 -11.70
CA GLU A 49 10.14 1.85 -12.91
C GLU A 49 8.90 0.95 -13.02
N GLU A 50 8.31 0.58 -11.89
CA GLU A 50 7.13 -0.26 -11.80
C GLU A 50 6.31 0.05 -10.53
N VAL A 51 5.00 0.23 -10.70
CA VAL A 51 4.02 0.39 -9.62
C VAL A 51 2.99 -0.72 -9.71
N ARG A 52 2.93 -1.58 -8.69
CA ARG A 52 1.93 -2.64 -8.57
C ARG A 52 0.84 -2.21 -7.60
N VAL A 53 -0.39 -2.08 -8.07
CA VAL A 53 -1.56 -1.82 -7.22
C VAL A 53 -2.17 -3.14 -6.81
N ALA A 54 -2.02 -3.50 -5.53
CA ALA A 54 -2.51 -4.74 -4.98
C ALA A 54 -3.82 -4.55 -4.20
N LEU A 55 -4.84 -5.29 -4.60
CA LEU A 55 -6.13 -5.39 -3.92
C LEU A 55 -6.28 -6.80 -3.34
N VAL A 56 -6.58 -6.92 -2.06
CA VAL A 56 -6.82 -8.22 -1.40
C VAL A 56 -8.31 -8.45 -1.25
N ASP A 57 -8.79 -9.57 -1.79
CA ASP A 57 -10.21 -9.94 -1.87
C ASP A 57 -11.12 -8.79 -2.37
N PRO A 58 -10.83 -8.18 -3.55
CA PRO A 58 -11.64 -7.09 -4.05
C PRO A 58 -13.04 -7.56 -4.46
N GLU A 59 -14.07 -6.94 -3.88
CA GLU A 59 -15.46 -7.11 -4.34
C GLU A 59 -15.80 -6.01 -5.35
N ALA A 60 -16.27 -6.39 -6.55
CA ALA A 60 -16.78 -5.45 -7.53
C ALA A 60 -18.09 -4.83 -7.02
N THR A 61 -18.06 -3.52 -6.74
CA THR A 61 -19.19 -2.79 -6.15
C THR A 61 -19.31 -1.42 -6.79
N CYS A 62 -20.54 -0.98 -7.05
CA CYS A 62 -20.83 0.31 -7.70
C CYS A 62 -20.37 1.52 -6.86
N THR A 63 -20.20 1.36 -5.54
CA THR A 63 -19.84 2.43 -4.59
C THR A 63 -18.41 2.32 -4.07
N GLY A 64 -17.62 1.37 -4.56
CA GLY A 64 -16.27 1.12 -4.07
C GLY A 64 -15.30 0.88 -5.22
N ASN A 65 -15.13 -0.39 -5.59
CA ASN A 65 -14.13 -0.81 -6.57
C ASN A 65 -14.53 -0.60 -8.04
N GLY A 66 -15.76 -0.14 -8.31
CA GLY A 66 -16.32 -0.08 -9.65
C GLY A 66 -16.60 -1.47 -10.23
N ALA A 67 -16.88 -1.51 -11.54
CA ALA A 67 -17.10 -2.76 -12.28
C ALA A 67 -15.80 -3.59 -12.41
N GLU A 68 -14.65 -2.91 -12.49
CA GLU A 68 -13.33 -3.51 -12.58
C GLU A 68 -12.45 -3.03 -11.41
N PRO A 69 -12.32 -3.82 -10.33
CA PRO A 69 -11.51 -3.43 -9.18
C PRO A 69 -10.09 -3.06 -9.56
N GLY A 70 -9.68 -1.86 -9.16
CA GLY A 70 -8.36 -1.29 -9.41
C GLY A 70 -8.23 -0.48 -10.71
N ALA A 71 -9.23 -0.48 -11.60
CA ALA A 71 -9.14 0.23 -12.88
C ALA A 71 -9.01 1.75 -12.71
N ASP A 72 -9.83 2.34 -11.83
CA ASP A 72 -9.84 3.79 -11.62
C ASP A 72 -8.51 4.31 -11.05
N ILE A 73 -7.96 3.60 -10.08
CA ILE A 73 -6.66 3.95 -9.48
C ILE A 73 -5.51 3.73 -10.47
N ALA A 74 -5.56 2.67 -11.28
CA ALA A 74 -4.56 2.45 -12.33
C ALA A 74 -4.60 3.58 -13.38
N ALA A 75 -5.80 3.98 -13.80
CA ALA A 75 -5.99 5.10 -14.72
C ALA A 75 -5.50 6.42 -14.10
N TYR A 76 -5.81 6.67 -12.84
CA TYR A 76 -5.35 7.85 -12.10
C TYR A 76 -3.82 7.94 -12.05
N LEU A 77 -3.15 6.86 -11.64
CA LEU A 77 -1.70 6.81 -11.54
C LEU A 77 -1.00 6.88 -12.90
N THR A 78 -1.57 6.24 -13.92
CA THR A 78 -1.06 6.32 -15.30
C THR A 78 -1.12 7.76 -15.83
N ARG A 79 -2.19 8.50 -15.54
CA ARG A 79 -2.29 9.94 -15.90
C ARG A 79 -1.25 10.81 -15.21
N HIS A 80 -0.73 10.36 -14.07
CA HIS A 80 0.35 11.01 -13.34
C HIS A 80 1.75 10.48 -13.71
N GLY A 81 1.86 9.66 -14.77
CA GLY A 81 3.14 9.21 -15.31
C GLY A 81 3.69 7.93 -14.69
N ALA A 82 2.98 7.31 -13.74
CA ALA A 82 3.38 6.04 -13.16
C ALA A 82 3.16 4.87 -14.14
N ARG A 83 4.03 3.86 -14.07
CA ARG A 83 3.90 2.61 -14.84
C ARG A 83 3.19 1.56 -14.01
N VAL A 84 1.89 1.38 -14.24
CA VAL A 84 1.01 0.67 -13.31
C VAL A 84 0.58 -0.69 -13.80
N SER A 85 0.62 -1.70 -12.93
CA SER A 85 -0.13 -2.95 -13.07
C SER A 85 -1.07 -3.15 -11.87
N VAL A 86 -2.13 -3.95 -12.06
CA VAL A 86 -3.11 -4.24 -11.01
C VAL A 86 -3.07 -5.72 -10.66
N ASP A 87 -2.83 -6.00 -9.38
CA ASP A 87 -2.80 -7.34 -8.81
C ASP A 87 -4.03 -7.57 -7.93
N ARG A 88 -4.85 -8.57 -8.28
CA ARG A 88 -5.98 -9.01 -7.46
C ARG A 88 -5.57 -10.26 -6.69
N LEU A 89 -5.41 -10.14 -5.39
CA LEU A 89 -4.86 -11.19 -4.53
C LEU A 89 -5.97 -11.84 -3.70
N ALA A 90 -5.91 -13.16 -3.57
CA ALA A 90 -6.78 -13.89 -2.65
C ALA A 90 -6.13 -13.97 -1.27
N SER A 91 -6.84 -13.58 -0.20
CA SER A 91 -6.28 -13.65 1.16
C SER A 91 -6.05 -15.08 1.63
N ARG A 92 -6.92 -16.01 1.21
CA ARG A 92 -6.95 -17.41 1.67
C ARG A 92 -6.95 -17.49 3.21
N GLY A 93 -7.70 -16.60 3.87
CA GLY A 93 -7.82 -16.53 5.33
C GLY A 93 -6.61 -15.89 6.04
N LYS A 94 -5.60 -15.40 5.30
CA LYS A 94 -4.47 -14.67 5.88
C LYS A 94 -4.82 -13.19 6.11
N PRO A 95 -4.19 -12.52 7.08
CA PRO A 95 -4.32 -11.08 7.23
C PRO A 95 -3.87 -10.33 5.96
N VAL A 96 -4.62 -9.30 5.54
CA VAL A 96 -4.30 -8.44 4.37
C VAL A 96 -2.84 -7.96 4.39
N ALA A 97 -2.35 -7.50 5.55
CA ALA A 97 -0.97 -7.04 5.69
C ALA A 97 0.05 -8.14 5.37
N THR A 98 -0.22 -9.40 5.74
CA THR A 98 0.63 -10.55 5.40
C THR A 98 0.63 -10.83 3.90
N VAL A 99 -0.54 -10.73 3.27
CA VAL A 99 -0.69 -10.95 1.82
C VAL A 99 0.07 -9.88 1.05
N LEU A 100 -0.06 -8.61 1.45
CA LEU A 100 0.69 -7.49 0.84
C LEU A 100 2.19 -7.61 1.08
N ALA A 101 2.62 -7.96 2.30
CA ALA A 101 4.03 -8.19 2.60
C ALA A 101 4.63 -9.33 1.76
N GLN A 102 3.90 -10.43 1.60
CA GLN A 102 4.32 -11.53 0.74
C GLN A 102 4.39 -11.10 -0.72
N GLN A 103 3.37 -10.40 -1.23
CA GLN A 103 3.38 -9.89 -2.60
C GLN A 103 4.55 -8.95 -2.83
N ALA A 104 4.87 -8.08 -1.87
CA ALA A 104 6.01 -7.16 -1.96
C ALA A 104 7.33 -7.92 -2.08
N ILE A 105 7.51 -9.00 -1.31
CA ILE A 105 8.69 -9.87 -1.39
C ILE A 105 8.73 -10.60 -2.74
N ASP A 106 7.63 -11.24 -3.14
CA ASP A 106 7.52 -12.04 -4.37
C ASP A 106 7.77 -11.19 -5.62
N THR A 107 7.44 -9.90 -5.55
CA THR A 107 7.61 -8.93 -6.64
C THR A 107 8.89 -8.10 -6.54
N SER A 108 9.69 -8.33 -5.49
CA SER A 108 10.91 -7.58 -5.18
C SER A 108 10.66 -6.07 -5.10
N ALA A 109 9.61 -5.65 -4.41
CA ALA A 109 9.33 -4.25 -4.17
C ALA A 109 10.37 -3.62 -3.23
N ASP A 110 10.74 -2.38 -3.50
CA ASP A 110 11.66 -1.58 -2.67
C ASP A 110 10.89 -0.79 -1.61
N LEU A 111 9.60 -0.52 -1.86
CA LEU A 111 8.72 0.27 -1.00
C LEU A 111 7.29 -0.27 -1.05
N ILE A 112 6.65 -0.31 0.11
CA ILE A 112 5.20 -0.52 0.21
C ILE A 112 4.53 0.81 0.59
N VAL A 113 3.59 1.26 -0.24
CA VAL A 113 2.73 2.42 0.02
C VAL A 113 1.36 1.91 0.49
N MET A 114 0.92 2.33 1.67
CA MET A 114 -0.41 1.98 2.18
C MET A 114 -1.06 3.18 2.85
N GLY A 115 -2.40 3.23 2.79
CA GLY A 115 -3.17 4.11 3.67
C GLY A 115 -2.94 3.70 5.13
N ALA A 116 -2.72 4.68 6.00
CA ALA A 116 -2.82 4.47 7.44
C ALA A 116 -4.30 4.21 7.75
N TYR A 117 -4.71 2.94 7.64
CA TYR A 117 -6.04 2.43 7.96
C TYR A 117 -6.61 3.21 9.16
N GLY A 118 -7.80 3.81 9.01
CA GLY A 118 -8.35 4.77 9.98
C GLY A 118 -7.99 4.42 11.43
N SER A 119 -7.33 5.35 12.14
CA SER A 119 -6.50 5.05 13.33
C SER A 119 -7.21 4.31 14.48
N ARG A 120 -8.55 4.19 14.46
CA ARG A 120 -9.32 3.31 15.36
C ARG A 120 -9.22 1.84 14.96
N ARG A 121 -9.35 1.51 13.67
CA ARG A 121 -9.20 0.15 13.12
C ARG A 121 -7.75 -0.27 12.93
N LEU A 122 -6.83 0.67 12.66
CA LEU A 122 -5.39 0.38 12.77
C LEU A 122 -5.05 0.03 14.22
N ARG A 123 -5.52 0.77 15.24
CA ARG A 123 -5.31 0.38 16.65
C ARG A 123 -6.00 -0.93 17.05
N GLU A 124 -7.23 -1.18 16.61
CA GLU A 124 -7.96 -2.43 16.87
C GLU A 124 -7.34 -3.63 16.12
N ARG A 125 -6.79 -3.45 14.91
CA ARG A 125 -6.11 -4.53 14.16
C ARG A 125 -4.63 -4.65 14.46
N LEU A 126 -4.01 -3.64 15.07
CA LEU A 126 -2.73 -3.73 15.77
C LEU A 126 -2.86 -4.55 17.08
N ALA A 127 -4.08 -4.91 17.49
CA ALA A 127 -4.32 -5.96 18.48
C ALA A 127 -4.20 -7.38 17.88
N GLY A 128 -4.22 -7.51 16.55
CA GLY A 128 -3.80 -8.72 15.84
C GLY A 128 -2.29 -8.70 15.64
N GLY A 129 -1.56 -9.60 16.32
CA GLY A 129 -0.10 -9.58 16.44
C GLY A 129 0.68 -9.44 15.13
N VAL A 130 0.11 -9.86 13.99
CA VAL A 130 0.77 -9.85 12.68
C VAL A 130 0.88 -8.46 12.06
N THR A 131 -0.14 -7.60 12.14
CA THR A 131 -0.05 -6.22 11.62
C THR A 131 0.90 -5.38 12.48
N ARG A 132 0.90 -5.61 13.81
CA ARG A 132 1.87 -5.00 14.72
C ARG A 132 3.28 -5.48 14.42
N TRP A 133 3.47 -6.76 14.10
CA TRP A 133 4.76 -7.30 13.72
C TRP A 133 5.26 -6.70 12.41
N ILE A 134 4.41 -6.57 11.38
CA ILE A 134 4.79 -5.95 10.10
C ILE A 134 5.13 -4.47 10.30
N VAL A 135 4.40 -3.70 11.11
CA VAL A 135 4.77 -2.29 11.35
C VAL A 135 5.98 -2.16 12.28
N GLY A 136 6.18 -3.08 13.22
CA GLY A 136 7.31 -3.07 14.16
C GLY A 136 8.61 -3.66 13.60
N LYS A 137 8.50 -4.55 12.61
CA LYS A 137 9.60 -5.21 11.87
C LYS A 137 9.14 -5.45 10.43
N PRO A 138 8.98 -4.38 9.62
CA PRO A 138 8.57 -4.58 8.25
C PRO A 138 9.65 -5.31 7.47
N PRO A 139 9.28 -6.14 6.48
CA PRO A 139 10.28 -6.77 5.62
C PRO A 139 10.95 -5.76 4.67
N LEU A 140 10.30 -4.62 4.42
CA LEU A 140 10.67 -3.59 3.44
C LEU A 140 10.25 -2.21 3.94
N PRO A 141 10.85 -1.11 3.46
CA PRO A 141 10.36 0.25 3.73
C PRO A 141 8.84 0.40 3.54
N LEU A 142 8.18 1.11 4.46
CA LEU A 142 6.73 1.32 4.49
C LEU A 142 6.41 2.82 4.50
N PHE A 143 5.73 3.31 3.47
CA PHE A 143 5.18 4.66 3.41
C PHE A 143 3.70 4.66 3.82
N LEU A 144 3.38 5.43 4.86
CA LEU A 144 2.05 5.50 5.46
C LEU A 144 1.56 6.95 5.52
N ALA A 145 0.41 7.25 4.91
CA ALA A 145 -0.24 8.56 5.02
C ALA A 145 -1.73 8.44 5.41
N ARG A 146 -2.33 9.53 5.91
CA ARG A 146 -3.70 9.58 6.48
C ARG A 146 -4.59 10.59 5.77
#